data_AF-A0AA95KFA5-F1
#
_entry.id   AF-A0AA95KFA5-F1
#
_cell.length_a   1.000
_cell.length_b   1.000
_cell.length_c   1.000
_cell.angle_alpha   90.00
_cell.angle_beta   90.00
_cell.angle_gamma   90.00
#
_symmetry.space_group_name_H-M   'P 1'
#
loop_
_entity.id
_entity.type
_entity.pdbx_description
1 polymer ?
#
loop_
_entity_poly.entity_id
_entity_poly.type
_entity_poly.pdbx_seq_one_letter_code
_entity_poly.pdbx_strand_id
1 'polypeptide(L)' 'MIQPKKHRTTFRRLQPGMSVLYNEEVVKIIRLRERKLTDKGLLYHFDVNGGNGSLIGESGKKIFISP' A
#
# COMPACT_ATOMS: atom_id res chain seq x y z
N MET A 1 2.51 24.59 -8.11
CA MET A 1 1.99 23.54 -7.21
C MET A 1 3.17 22.77 -6.62
N ILE A 2 3.51 23.05 -5.36
CA ILE A 2 4.56 22.32 -4.65
C ILE A 2 4.01 20.91 -4.41
N GLN A 3 4.55 19.90 -5.10
CA GLN A 3 4.24 18.51 -4.77
C GLN A 3 4.84 18.25 -3.38
N PRO A 4 4.04 18.07 -2.31
CA PRO A 4 4.59 17.70 -1.01
C PRO A 4 5.37 16.41 -1.22
N LYS A 5 6.62 16.37 -0.76
CA LYS A 5 7.59 15.26 -0.93
C LYS A 5 6.88 13.91 -0.83
N LYS A 6 6.43 13.33 -1.96
CA LYS A 6 5.69 12.07 -1.96
C LYS A 6 6.69 10.96 -1.60
N HIS A 7 6.73 10.59 -0.32
CA HIS A 7 7.63 9.56 0.17
C HIS A 7 7.22 8.23 -0.48
N ARG A 8 8.14 7.58 -1.20
CA ARG A 8 7.90 6.26 -1.79
C ARG A 8 8.37 5.19 -0.82
N THR A 9 7.53 4.19 -0.62
CA THR A 9 7.87 2.97 0.10
C THR A 9 7.54 1.74 -0.77
N THR A 10 7.74 0.55 -0.23
CA THR A 10 7.32 -0.71 -0.87
C THR A 10 6.19 -1.36 -0.09
N PHE A 11 5.40 -2.23 -0.74
CA PHE A 11 4.29 -2.94 -0.08
C PHE A 11 4.72 -3.69 1.18
N ARG A 12 5.93 -4.27 1.19
CA ARG A 12 6.51 -4.94 2.37
C ARG A 12 6.63 -4.04 3.60
N ARG A 13 6.78 -2.72 3.41
CA ARG A 13 7.01 -1.75 4.49
C ARG A 13 5.73 -1.05 4.94
N LEU A 14 4.57 -1.39 4.36
CA LEU A 14 3.29 -0.83 4.79
C LEU A 14 2.89 -1.35 6.15
N GLN A 15 2.42 -0.45 7.00
CA GLN A 15 2.01 -0.73 8.36
C GLN A 15 0.61 -0.15 8.62
N PRO A 16 -0.15 -0.71 9.58
CA PRO A 16 -1.38 -0.12 10.08
C PRO A 16 -1.23 1.38 10.36
N GLY A 17 -2.21 2.18 9.95
CA GLY A 17 -2.25 3.62 10.14
C GLY A 17 -1.63 4.43 9.01
N MET A 18 -0.81 3.84 8.13
CA MET A 18 -0.26 4.54 6.97
C MET A 18 -1.33 4.86 5.92
N SER A 19 -1.27 6.06 5.36
CA SER A 19 -2.08 6.46 4.21
C SER A 19 -1.24 6.36 2.92
N VAL A 20 -1.80 5.77 1.88
CA VAL A 20 -1.10 5.56 0.60
C VAL A 20 -1.97 5.97 -0.57
N LEU A 21 -1.34 6.47 -1.63
CA LEU A 21 -2.01 6.79 -2.88
C LEU A 21 -2.08 5.54 -3.77
N TYR A 22 -3.28 5.08 -4.06
CA TYR A 22 -3.56 3.92 -4.90
C TYR A 22 -4.72 4.23 -5.85
N ASN A 23 -4.54 4.01 -7.15
CA ASN A 23 -5.53 4.33 -8.19
C ASN A 23 -6.12 5.75 -8.04
N GLU A 24 -5.26 6.74 -7.82
CA GLU A 24 -5.63 8.16 -7.63
C GLU A 24 -6.42 8.46 -6.34
N GLU A 25 -6.67 7.47 -5.50
CA GLU A 25 -7.32 7.62 -4.21
C GLU A 25 -6.34 7.45 -3.05
N VAL A 26 -6.56 8.17 -1.95
CA VAL A 26 -5.82 7.94 -0.71
C VAL A 26 -6.57 6.91 0.13
N VAL A 27 -5.93 5.77 0.38
CA VAL A 27 -6.46 4.70 1.23
C VAL A 27 -5.61 4.55 2.49
N LYS A 28 -6.25 4.23 3.61
CA LYS A 28 -5.56 4.04 4.90
C LYS A 28 -5.43 2.56 5.23
N ILE A 29 -4.22 2.09 5.47
CA ILE A 29 -3.95 0.71 5.87
C ILE A 29 -4.54 0.45 7.26
N ILE A 30 -5.42 -0.56 7.36
CA ILE A 30 -5.98 -1.01 8.64
C ILE A 30 -5.10 -2.11 9.21
N ARG A 31 -4.87 -3.17 8.42
CA ARG A 31 -4.04 -4.32 8.80
C ARG A 31 -3.57 -5.12 7.60
N LEU A 32 -2.53 -5.91 7.80
CA LEU A 32 -2.14 -6.95 6.87
C LEU A 32 -3.13 -8.13 7.02
N ARG A 33 -3.83 -8.46 5.94
CA ARG A 33 -4.77 -9.58 5.90
C ARG A 33 -4.06 -10.90 5.66
N GLU A 34 -3.22 -10.95 4.62
CA GLU A 34 -2.48 -12.15 4.24
C GLU A 34 -1.20 -11.81 3.48
N ARG A 35 -0.27 -12.77 3.49
CA ARG A 35 0.93 -12.79 2.65
C ARG A 35 1.02 -14.14 1.96
N LYS A 36 1.18 -14.11 0.64
CA LYS A 36 1.29 -15.32 -0.19
C LYS A 36 2.60 -15.31 -0.96
N LEU A 37 3.33 -16.43 -0.94
CA LEU A 37 4.47 -16.63 -1.83
C LEU A 37 3.96 -17.02 -3.22
N THR A 38 4.47 -16.36 -4.25
CA THR A 38 4.21 -16.64 -5.67
C THR A 38 5.55 -16.81 -6.39
N ASP A 39 5.51 -17.30 -7.64
CA ASP A 39 6.72 -17.44 -8.48
C ASP A 39 7.43 -16.10 -8.72
N LYS A 40 6.74 -14.97 -8.54
CA LYS A 40 7.26 -13.60 -8.68
C LYS A 40 7.69 -12.98 -7.34
N GLY A 41 7.52 -13.70 -6.23
CA GLY A 41 7.85 -13.25 -4.88
C GLY A 41 6.65 -13.14 -3.95
N LEU A 42 6.75 -12.31 -2.92
CA LEU A 42 5.68 -12.17 -1.92
C LEU A 42 4.60 -11.19 -2.39
N LEU A 43 3.36 -11.67 -2.45
CA LEU A 43 2.15 -10.85 -2.59
C LEU A 43 1.60 -10.49 -1.22
N TYR A 44 1.32 -9.20 -1.00
CA TYR A 44 0.74 -8.67 0.23
C TYR A 44 -0.69 -8.25 -0.04
N HIS A 45 -1.58 -8.55 0.89
CA HIS A 45 -2.98 -8.15 0.86
C HIS A 45 -3.29 -7.44 2.17
N PHE A 46 -3.70 -6.18 2.09
CA PHE A 46 -4.07 -5.35 3.23
C PHE A 46 -5.58 -5.07 3.20
N ASP A 47 -6.18 -5.06 4.38
CA ASP A 47 -7.48 -4.42 4.58
C ASP A 47 -7.24 -2.90 4.69
N VAL A 48 -8.00 -2.10 3.95
CA VAL A 48 -7.86 -0.64 3.92
C VAL A 48 -9.19 0.07 4.13
N ASN A 49 -9.13 1.29 4.63
CA ASN A 49 -10.25 2.22 4.61
C ASN A 49 -10.14 3.12 3.38
N GLY A 50 -11.19 3.19 2.57
CA GLY A 50 -11.20 3.83 1.25
C GLY A 50 -11.10 2.84 0.08
N GLY A 51 -11.44 3.31 -1.12
CA GLY A 51 -11.50 2.47 -2.33
C GLY A 51 -12.40 1.24 -2.17
N ASN A 52 -11.93 0.09 -2.65
CA ASN A 52 -12.65 -1.19 -2.58
C ASN A 52 -12.42 -1.97 -1.27
N GLY A 53 -11.85 -1.35 -0.24
CA GLY A 53 -11.61 -1.98 1.07
C GLY A 53 -10.41 -2.94 1.12
N SER A 54 -9.73 -3.17 0.00
CA SER A 54 -8.51 -3.98 -0.07
C SER A 54 -7.41 -3.32 -0.89
N LEU A 55 -6.16 -3.61 -0.52
CA LEU A 55 -4.98 -3.18 -1.26
C LEU A 55 -4.05 -4.37 -1.44
N ILE A 56 -3.76 -4.70 -2.71
CA ILE A 56 -2.94 -5.86 -3.08
C ILE A 56 -1.71 -5.40 -3.87
N GLY A 57 -0.55 -5.94 -3.53
CA GLY A 57 0.65 -5.70 -4.32
C GLY A 57 1.86 -6.55 -3.94
N GLU A 58 2.76 -6.69 -4.89
CA GLU A 58 3.98 -7.46 -4.75
C GLU A 58 5.03 -6.70 -3.91
N SER A 59 5.86 -7.46 -3.18
CA SER A 59 6.88 -6.95 -2.25
C SER A 59 7.76 -5.84 -2.81
N GLY A 60 8.14 -5.93 -4.10
CA GLY A 60 9.03 -4.98 -4.77
C GLY A 60 8.35 -3.75 -5.33
N LYS A 61 7.01 -3.75 -5.43
CA LYS A 61 6.25 -2.66 -6.02
C LYS A 61 6.33 -1.43 -5.13
N LYS A 62 6.65 -0.28 -5.74
CA LYS A 62 6.70 1.00 -5.03
C LYS A 62 5.30 1.60 -4.94
N ILE A 63 5.00 2.23 -3.82
CA ILE A 63 3.77 2.96 -3.57
C ILE A 63 4.09 4.28 -2.87
N PHE A 64 3.29 5.30 -3.12
CA PHE A 64 3.45 6.60 -2.49
C PHE A 64 2.69 6.65 -1.18
N ILE A 65 3.38 7.07 -0.12
CA ILE A 65 2.76 7.46 1.14
C ILE A 65 2.19 8.86 0.97
N SER A 66 0.92 9.03 1.36
CA SER A 66 0.31 10.34 1.56
C SER A 66 0.45 10.72 3.03
N PRO A 67 0.92 11.93 3.36
CA PRO A 67 0.81 12.44 4.72
C PRO A 67 -0.65 12.58 5.15
#